data_AF-A0A1J4WZC3-F1
#
_entry.id   AF-A0A1J4WZC3-F1
#
_cell.length_a   1.000
_cell.length_b   1.000
_cell.length_c   1.000
_cell.angle_alpha   90.00
_cell.angle_beta   90.00
_cell.angle_gamma   90.00
#
_symmetry.space_group_name_H-M   'P 1'
#
loop_
_entity.id
_entity.type
_entity.pdbx_description
1 polymer ?
#
loop_
_entity_poly.entity_id
_entity_poly.type
_entity_poly.pdbx_seq_one_letter_code
_entity_poly.pdbx_strand_id
1 'polypeptide(L)'
;MSNSQQTSGIPAIPAKRTGAEIYNSIMREIEPELTLDQIPLMKEKYKDETPEKKKERGERYAKAMEEYERRYAQYMQKQDAKVRSFKIGAIHFAEDKASATDQEKLKSIESSFGTP
;
A
#
# COMPACT_ATOMS: atom_id res chain seq x y z
N MET A 1 -21.32 -5.98 -11.18
CA MET A 1 -20.32 -6.44 -10.19
C MET A 1 -19.16 -7.01 -10.97
N SER A 2 -18.03 -6.30 -11.00
CA SER A 2 -16.93 -6.59 -11.92
C SER A 2 -16.15 -7.84 -11.50
N ASN A 3 -15.95 -8.69 -12.49
CA ASN A 3 -15.39 -10.03 -12.46
C ASN A 3 -13.85 -9.95 -12.35
N SER A 4 -13.28 -10.36 -11.23
CA SER A 4 -11.83 -10.52 -11.07
C SER A 4 -11.42 -11.89 -11.58
N GLN A 5 -10.93 -11.94 -12.82
CA GLN A 5 -10.30 -13.13 -13.40
C GLN A 5 -9.21 -13.65 -12.45
N GLN A 6 -9.42 -14.85 -11.92
CA GLN A 6 -8.37 -15.70 -11.35
C GLN A 6 -7.40 -16.06 -12.48
N THR A 7 -6.31 -15.30 -12.61
CA THR A 7 -5.14 -15.75 -13.36
C THR A 7 -4.27 -16.58 -12.42
N SER A 8 -4.21 -17.88 -12.68
CA SER A 8 -3.60 -18.92 -11.88
C SER A 8 -2.15 -18.59 -11.45
N GLY A 9 -1.91 -18.56 -10.13
CA GLY A 9 -0.58 -18.70 -9.50
C GLY A 9 0.28 -17.45 -9.34
N ILE A 10 0.02 -16.34 -10.05
CA ILE A 10 0.86 -15.13 -9.93
C ILE A 10 0.44 -14.33 -8.68
N PRO A 11 1.35 -14.00 -7.76
CA PRO A 11 1.04 -13.19 -6.59
C PRO A 11 0.58 -11.77 -7.01
N ALA A 12 -0.42 -11.22 -6.31
CA ALA A 12 -0.96 -9.90 -6.64
C ALA A 12 0.01 -8.77 -6.27
N ILE A 13 0.30 -7.89 -7.23
CA ILE A 13 1.18 -6.73 -7.02
C ILE A 13 0.52 -5.77 -6.00
N PRO A 14 1.24 -5.33 -4.95
CA PRO A 14 0.73 -4.32 -4.04
C PRO A 14 0.37 -3.02 -4.77
N ALA A 15 -0.84 -2.49 -4.52
CA ALA A 15 -1.31 -1.27 -5.17
C ALA A 15 -0.44 -0.05 -4.80
N LYS A 16 -0.03 0.72 -5.82
CA LYS A 16 0.73 1.97 -5.63
C LYS A 16 -0.23 3.09 -5.25
N ARG A 17 0.05 3.75 -4.11
CA ARG A 17 -0.57 5.01 -3.69
C ARG A 17 0.50 6.08 -3.56
N THR A 18 0.16 7.31 -3.90
CA THR A 18 1.00 8.49 -3.69
C THR A 18 1.06 8.88 -2.21
N GLY A 19 2.10 9.62 -1.82
CA GLY A 19 2.19 10.16 -0.46
C GLY A 19 1.01 11.06 -0.11
N ALA A 20 0.53 11.86 -1.08
CA ALA A 20 -0.63 12.73 -0.92
C ALA A 20 -1.92 11.94 -0.65
N GLU A 21 -2.16 10.85 -1.37
CA GLU A 21 -3.33 9.98 -1.14
C GLU A 21 -3.28 9.32 0.23
N ILE A 22 -2.11 8.85 0.66
CA ILE A 22 -1.92 8.24 1.98
C ILE A 22 -2.16 9.30 3.07
N TYR A 23 -1.52 10.46 2.95
CA TYR A 23 -1.69 11.58 3.87
C TYR A 23 -3.16 11.99 4.00
N ASN A 24 -3.82 12.28 2.88
CA ASN A 24 -5.22 12.69 2.86
C ASN A 24 -6.15 11.59 3.41
N SER A 25 -5.87 10.31 3.13
CA SER A 25 -6.69 9.22 3.66
C SER A 25 -6.62 9.12 5.18
N ILE A 26 -5.43 9.29 5.76
CA ILE A 26 -5.23 9.24 7.22
C ILE A 26 -5.78 10.51 7.87
N MET A 27 -5.43 11.70 7.34
CA MET A 27 -5.85 12.97 7.92
C MET A 27 -7.35 13.18 7.84
N ARG A 28 -8.05 12.69 6.80
CA ARG A 28 -9.51 12.80 6.72
C ARG A 28 -10.23 12.15 7.90
N GLU A 29 -9.63 11.13 8.52
CA GLU A 29 -10.18 10.46 9.71
C GLU A 29 -9.76 11.12 11.04
N ILE A 30 -8.64 11.85 11.05
CA ILE A 30 -8.07 12.48 12.25
C ILE A 30 -8.52 13.94 12.38
N GLU A 31 -8.18 14.74 11.37
CA GLU A 31 -8.46 16.17 11.28
C GLU A 31 -8.64 16.55 9.80
N PRO A 32 -9.88 16.56 9.27
CA PRO A 32 -10.14 16.78 7.86
C PRO A 32 -9.71 18.17 7.38
N GLU A 33 -9.61 19.16 8.27
CA GLU A 33 -9.11 20.50 7.95
C GLU A 33 -7.63 20.51 7.54
N LEU A 34 -6.85 19.52 7.98
CA LEU A 34 -5.43 19.37 7.63
C LEU A 34 -5.20 18.57 6.35
N THR A 35 -6.25 18.16 5.62
CA THR A 35 -6.06 17.55 4.30
C THR A 35 -5.53 18.58 3.29
N LEU A 36 -4.78 18.11 2.29
CA LEU A 36 -4.11 18.98 1.32
C LEU A 36 -5.08 19.90 0.55
N ASP A 37 -6.31 19.44 0.34
CA ASP A 37 -7.35 20.21 -0.35
C ASP A 37 -7.95 21.31 0.52
N GLN A 38 -7.85 21.17 1.85
CA GLN A 38 -8.44 22.10 2.82
C GLN A 38 -7.46 23.18 3.27
N ILE A 39 -6.15 22.87 3.31
CA ILE A 39 -5.10 23.81 3.76
C ILE A 39 -5.18 25.18 3.07
N PRO A 40 -5.36 25.28 1.73
CA PRO A 40 -5.44 26.58 1.06
C PRO A 40 -6.63 27.45 1.51
N LEU A 41 -7.71 26.82 1.97
CA LEU A 41 -8.96 27.50 2.37
C LEU A 41 -8.91 28.05 3.79
N MET A 42 -7.94 27.60 4.59
CA MET A 42 -7.86 27.92 6.02
C MET A 42 -7.62 29.41 6.28
N LYS A 43 -6.85 30.08 5.42
CA LYS A 43 -6.55 31.51 5.58
C LYS A 43 -7.84 32.34 5.59
N GLU A 44 -8.76 32.07 4.67
CA GLU A 44 -10.04 32.77 4.60
C GLU A 44 -10.96 32.33 5.75
N LYS A 45 -10.99 31.02 6.03
CA LYS A 45 -11.83 30.43 7.09
C LYS A 45 -11.55 31.00 8.49
N TYR A 46 -10.29 31.36 8.77
CA TYR A 46 -9.85 31.86 10.07
C TYR A 46 -9.37 33.33 10.04
N LYS A 47 -9.80 34.13 9.05
CA LYS A 47 -9.34 35.52 8.91
C LYS A 47 -9.66 36.41 10.12
N ASP A 48 -10.76 36.11 10.82
CA ASP A 48 -11.25 36.84 12.00
C ASP A 48 -11.06 36.03 13.30
N GLU A 49 -10.14 35.05 13.30
CA GLU A 49 -9.86 34.21 14.47
C GLU A 49 -9.14 34.99 15.57
N THR A 50 -9.62 34.88 16.82
CA THR A 50 -8.96 35.49 17.97
C THR A 50 -7.70 34.70 18.36
N PRO A 51 -6.74 35.32 19.07
CA PRO A 51 -5.53 34.62 19.52
C PRO A 51 -5.82 33.35 20.34
N GLU A 52 -6.86 33.37 21.17
CA GLU A 52 -7.27 32.25 22.02
C GLU A 52 -7.76 31.08 21.17
N LYS A 53 -8.65 31.34 20.21
CA LYS A 53 -9.15 30.33 19.27
C LYS A 53 -8.03 29.75 18.41
N LYS A 54 -7.09 30.60 17.97
CA LYS A 54 -5.92 30.18 17.22
C LYS A 54 -5.04 29.23 18.03
N LYS A 55 -4.88 29.49 19.33
CA LYS A 55 -4.14 28.61 20.24
C LYS A 55 -4.85 27.26 20.39
N GLU A 56 -6.15 27.25 20.64
CA GLU A 56 -6.96 26.03 20.74
C GLU A 56 -6.88 25.18 19.46
N ARG A 57 -6.96 25.83 18.30
CA ARG A 57 -6.78 25.18 16.99
C ARG A 57 -5.38 24.61 16.82
N GLY A 58 -4.35 25.36 17.24
CA GLY A 58 -2.96 24.89 17.22
C GLY A 58 -2.75 23.63 18.07
N GLU A 59 -3.30 23.60 19.28
CA GLU A 59 -3.24 22.43 20.17
C GLU A 59 -3.98 21.22 19.59
N ARG A 60 -5.13 21.43 18.95
CA ARG A 60 -5.86 20.37 18.23
C ARG A 60 -5.02 19.80 17.09
N TYR A 61 -4.40 20.66 16.30
CA TYR A 61 -3.57 20.25 15.16
C TYR A 61 -2.29 19.54 15.58
N ALA A 62 -1.67 19.96 16.69
CA ALA A 62 -0.52 19.25 17.25
C ALA A 62 -0.87 17.78 17.57
N LYS A 63 -1.99 17.56 18.28
CA LYS A 63 -2.49 16.20 18.58
C LYS A 63 -2.83 15.41 17.31
N ALA A 64 -3.39 16.07 16.31
CA ALA A 64 -3.70 15.44 15.02
C ALA A 64 -2.43 14.96 14.28
N MET A 65 -1.35 15.76 14.33
CA MET A 65 -0.07 15.38 13.73
C MET A 65 0.59 14.21 14.44
N GLU A 66 0.56 14.18 15.79
CA GLU A 66 1.06 13.04 16.58
C GLU A 66 0.31 11.74 16.22
N GLU A 67 -1.02 11.81 16.13
CA GLU A 67 -1.84 10.67 15.73
C GLU A 67 -1.59 10.26 14.28
N TYR A 68 -1.34 11.21 13.39
CA TYR A 68 -0.98 10.95 12.00
C TYR A 68 0.32 10.14 11.91
N GLU A 69 1.37 10.57 12.61
CA GLU A 69 2.66 9.87 12.61
C GLU A 69 2.51 8.42 13.07
N ARG A 70 1.74 8.21 14.15
CA ARG A 70 1.43 6.88 14.67
C ARG A 70 0.73 6.01 13.63
N ARG A 71 -0.33 6.52 12.99
CA ARG A 71 -1.10 5.77 11.98
C ARG A 71 -0.30 5.54 10.69
N TYR A 72 0.51 6.51 10.29
CA TYR A 72 1.38 6.40 9.13
C TYR A 72 2.45 5.32 9.33
N ALA A 73 3.09 5.26 10.50
CA ALA A 73 4.02 4.19 10.83
C ALA A 73 3.36 2.80 10.75
N GLN A 74 2.15 2.65 11.29
CA GLN A 74 1.37 1.41 11.20
C GLN A 74 1.00 1.06 9.76
N TYR A 75 0.66 2.06 8.94
CA TYR A 75 0.39 1.87 7.52
C TYR A 75 1.63 1.34 6.79
N MET A 76 2.79 1.95 7.02
CA MET A 76 4.05 1.55 6.39
C MET A 76 4.45 0.12 6.78
N GLN A 77 4.33 -0.26 8.05
CA GLN A 77 4.58 -1.64 8.49
C GLN A 77 3.69 -2.66 7.75
N LYS A 78 2.40 -2.33 7.56
CA LYS A 78 1.48 -3.18 6.81
C LYS A 78 1.85 -3.28 5.33
N GLN A 79 2.35 -2.19 4.74
CA GLN A 79 2.81 -2.21 3.35
C GLN A 79 4.09 -3.02 3.17
N ASP A 80 5.06 -2.89 4.09
CA ASP A 80 6.28 -3.69 4.08
C ASP A 80 5.98 -5.20 4.18
N ALA A 81 5.03 -5.58 5.03
CA ALA A 81 4.56 -6.95 5.13
C ALA A 81 3.96 -7.48 3.81
N LYS A 82 3.14 -6.66 3.13
CA LYS A 82 2.58 -7.00 1.81
C LYS A 82 3.65 -7.16 0.75
N VAL A 83 4.62 -6.25 0.70
CA VAL A 83 5.75 -6.33 -0.24
C VAL A 83 6.58 -7.58 0.03
N ARG A 84 6.84 -7.92 1.30
CA ARG A 84 7.54 -9.15 1.67
C ARG A 84 6.78 -10.38 1.22
N SER A 85 5.48 -10.45 1.48
CA SER A 85 4.62 -11.56 1.06
C SER A 85 4.60 -11.72 -0.46
N PHE A 86 4.48 -10.62 -1.20
CA PHE A 86 4.57 -10.63 -2.67
C PHE A 86 5.93 -11.16 -3.16
N LYS A 87 7.04 -10.71 -2.58
CA LYS A 87 8.39 -11.18 -2.95
C LYS A 87 8.54 -12.69 -2.76
N ILE A 88 8.11 -13.20 -1.60
CA ILE A 88 8.16 -14.63 -1.30
C ILE A 88 7.29 -15.42 -2.30
N GLY A 89 6.05 -14.96 -2.53
CA GLY A 89 5.17 -15.60 -3.52
C GLY A 89 5.74 -15.59 -4.94
N ALA A 90 6.44 -14.52 -5.32
CA ALA A 90 7.02 -14.40 -6.66
C ALA A 90 8.20 -15.35 -6.86
N ILE A 91 9.01 -15.54 -5.82
CA ILE A 91 10.11 -16.51 -5.80
C ILE A 91 9.54 -17.92 -5.94
N HIS A 92 8.58 -18.31 -5.10
CA HIS A 92 7.98 -19.65 -5.17
C HIS A 92 7.31 -19.92 -6.52
N PHE A 93 6.59 -18.95 -7.07
CA PHE A 93 6.01 -19.09 -8.40
C PHE A 93 7.07 -19.34 -9.48
N ALA A 94 8.23 -18.67 -9.40
CA ALA A 94 9.33 -18.89 -10.33
C ALA A 94 9.98 -20.27 -10.13
N GLU A 95 10.17 -20.72 -8.89
CA GLU A 95 10.68 -22.06 -8.55
C GLU A 95 9.77 -23.17 -9.06
N ASP A 96 8.46 -23.04 -8.88
CA ASP A 96 7.47 -24.00 -9.35
C ASP A 96 7.45 -24.08 -10.89
N LYS A 97 7.54 -22.93 -11.56
CA LYS A 97 7.63 -22.86 -13.02
C LYS A 97 8.92 -23.48 -13.57
N ALA A 98 10.05 -23.21 -12.93
CA ALA A 98 11.32 -23.82 -13.29
C ALA A 98 11.27 -25.34 -13.11
N SER A 99 10.78 -25.81 -11.95
CA SER A 99 10.66 -27.23 -11.63
C SER A 99 9.74 -27.98 -12.60
N ALA A 100 8.60 -27.39 -12.98
CA ALA A 100 7.71 -27.96 -13.99
C ALA A 100 8.40 -28.09 -15.36
N THR A 101 9.14 -27.06 -15.77
CA THR A 101 9.90 -27.04 -17.02
C THR A 101 11.00 -28.11 -17.02
N ASP A 102 11.71 -28.27 -15.91
CA ASP A 102 12.78 -29.26 -15.79
C ASP A 102 12.23 -30.69 -15.80
N GLN A 103 11.09 -30.94 -15.15
CA GLN A 103 10.41 -32.24 -15.23
C GLN A 103 9.95 -32.57 -16.65
N GLU A 104 9.44 -31.60 -17.40
CA GLU A 104 9.08 -31.80 -18.82
C GLU A 104 10.31 -32.14 -19.68
N LYS A 105 11.42 -31.43 -19.47
CA LYS A 105 12.68 -31.72 -20.18
C LYS A 105 13.23 -33.10 -19.85
N LEU A 106 13.24 -33.49 -18.58
CA LEU A 106 13.70 -34.82 -18.17
C LEU A 106 12.86 -35.92 -18.82
N LYS A 107 11.52 -35.80 -18.81
CA LYS A 107 10.63 -36.74 -19.50
C LYS A 107 10.91 -36.82 -21.00
N SER A 108 11.19 -35.69 -21.65
CA SER A 108 11.54 -35.66 -23.08
C SER A 108 12.86 -36.38 -23.36
N ILE A 109 13.86 -36.21 -22.50
CA ILE A 109 15.16 -36.89 -22.60
C ILE A 109 14.98 -38.40 -22.40
N GLU A 110 14.28 -38.82 -21.35
CA GLU A 110 13.97 -40.23 -21.07
C GLU A 110 13.26 -40.90 -22.24
N SER A 111 12.26 -40.22 -22.82
CA SER A 111 11.53 -40.72 -23.99
C SER A 111 12.41 -40.89 -25.22
N SER A 112 13.48 -40.10 -25.35
CA SER A 112 14.42 -40.18 -26.48
C SER A 112 15.39 -41.36 -26.35
N PHE A 113 15.72 -41.79 -25.12
CA PHE A 113 16.54 -42.96 -24.84
C PHE A 113 15.74 -44.27 -24.73
N GLY A 114 14.40 -44.18 -24.59
CA GLY A 114 13.51 -45.31 -24.37
C GLY A 114 12.97 -46.01 -25.64
N THR A 115 13.39 -45.62 -26.84
CA THR A 115 13.00 -46.29 -28.09
C THR A 115 14.01 -47.37 -28.46
N PRO A 116 13.61 -48.66 -28.63
CA PRO A 116 14.47 -49.73 -29.14
C PRO A 116 14.88 -49.54 -30.60
#